data_AF-A0A8C4HR45-F1
#
_entry.id   AF-A0A8C4HR45-F1
#
_cell.length_a   1.000
_cell.length_b   1.000
_cell.length_c   1.000
_cell.angle_alpha   90.00
_cell.angle_beta   90.00
_cell.angle_gamma   90.00
#
_symmetry.space_group_name_H-M   'P 1'
#
loop_
_entity.id
_entity.type
_entity.pdbx_description
1 polymer ?
#
loop_
_entity_poly.entity_id
_entity_poly.type
_entity_poly.pdbx_seq_one_letter_code
_entity_poly.pdbx_strand_id
1 'polypeptide(L)'
;MALLYCHDTAIYIQTTIVFEVRERNKRDYFLSQGLKNKNLDCILLEQLVPKATLPVSVHPEVAGSVDMSQPLYWDRLDTPLPDRAYKEVLTAADKSLKQKEKGPWSQLSKEEKIALYRVTFRQTYAEMKQPSAEWKTVMGGVFFFLGFTGLVVWWQAAYVYPERPRTFTDEWKAKQLKRMLDMRINPIEGFSSKWDYEKGQWK
;
A
#
# COMPACT_ATOMS: atom_id res chain seq x y z
N MET A 1 27.63 -21.22 -11.09
CA MET A 1 27.28 -19.87 -11.55
C MET A 1 25.78 -19.58 -11.54
N ALA A 2 24.87 -20.54 -11.78
CA ALA A 2 23.42 -20.29 -11.77
C ALA A 2 22.80 -20.03 -10.37
N LEU A 3 23.42 -20.53 -9.28
CA LEU A 3 22.88 -20.39 -7.91
C LEU A 3 23.05 -18.98 -7.31
N LEU A 4 24.06 -18.21 -7.75
CA LEU A 4 24.26 -16.83 -7.30
C LEU A 4 23.17 -15.89 -7.89
N TYR A 5 22.75 -16.13 -9.13
CA TYR A 5 21.70 -15.34 -9.78
C TYR A 5 20.30 -15.50 -9.15
N CYS A 6 20.02 -16.66 -8.54
CA CYS A 6 18.72 -16.94 -7.91
C CYS A 6 18.59 -16.28 -6.52
N HIS A 7 19.70 -16.19 -5.79
CA HIS A 7 19.73 -15.53 -4.48
C HIS A 7 19.66 -13.99 -4.62
N ASP A 8 20.30 -13.43 -5.65
CA ASP A 8 20.29 -11.98 -5.91
C ASP A 8 18.92 -11.48 -6.40
N THR A 9 18.17 -12.27 -7.18
CA THR A 9 16.83 -11.89 -7.63
C THR A 9 15.79 -11.90 -6.52
N ALA A 10 15.83 -12.86 -5.61
CA ALA A 10 14.90 -12.92 -4.47
C ALA A 10 15.10 -11.73 -3.49
N ILE A 11 16.35 -11.34 -3.22
CA ILE A 11 16.67 -10.17 -2.41
C ILE A 11 16.26 -8.86 -3.12
N TYR A 12 16.45 -8.78 -4.43
CA TYR A 12 16.03 -7.61 -5.22
C TYR A 12 14.51 -7.42 -5.19
N ILE A 13 13.73 -8.51 -5.28
CA ILE A 13 12.26 -8.46 -5.24
C ILE A 13 11.75 -8.05 -3.85
N GLN A 14 12.30 -8.64 -2.77
CA GLN A 14 11.92 -8.30 -1.39
C GLN A 14 12.26 -6.84 -1.05
N THR A 15 13.42 -6.36 -1.49
CA THR A 15 13.87 -4.97 -1.27
C THR A 15 13.02 -3.98 -2.07
N THR A 16 12.69 -4.30 -3.34
CA THR A 16 11.86 -3.43 -4.19
C THR A 16 10.45 -3.28 -3.62
N ILE A 17 9.81 -4.36 -3.17
CA ILE A 17 8.44 -4.30 -2.61
C ILE A 17 8.40 -3.49 -1.31
N VAL A 18 9.37 -3.65 -0.42
CA VAL A 18 9.44 -2.88 0.84
C VAL A 18 9.75 -1.41 0.57
N PHE A 19 10.62 -1.11 -0.41
CA PHE A 19 10.95 0.26 -0.81
C PHE A 19 9.74 0.96 -1.47
N GLU A 20 9.01 0.28 -2.35
CA GLU A 20 7.80 0.80 -3.02
C GLU A 20 6.67 1.11 -2.01
N VAL A 21 6.50 0.27 -0.99
CA VAL A 21 5.50 0.48 0.08
C VAL A 21 5.92 1.61 1.03
N ARG A 22 7.21 1.76 1.33
CA ARG A 22 7.76 2.86 2.16
C ARG A 22 7.66 4.21 1.44
N GLU A 23 7.90 4.25 0.13
CA GLU A 23 7.84 5.47 -0.69
C GLU A 23 6.40 5.94 -0.98
N ARG A 24 5.41 5.03 -1.07
CA ARG A 24 4.00 5.45 -1.11
C ARG A 24 3.57 6.17 0.17
N ASN A 25 3.92 5.63 1.34
CA ASN A 25 3.54 6.22 2.63
C ASN A 25 4.20 7.62 2.88
N LYS A 26 5.43 7.84 2.40
CA LYS A 26 6.10 9.15 2.53
C LYS A 26 5.52 10.23 1.61
N ARG A 27 5.14 9.90 0.37
CA ARG A 27 4.53 10.87 -0.57
C ARG A 27 3.18 11.39 -0.04
N ASP A 28 2.42 10.53 0.61
CA ASP A 28 1.12 10.90 1.20
C ASP A 28 1.27 11.84 2.41
N TYR A 29 2.33 11.69 3.21
CA TYR A 29 2.62 12.57 4.34
C TYR A 29 3.13 13.97 3.93
N PHE A 30 3.94 14.07 2.88
CA PHE A 30 4.49 15.35 2.40
C PHE A 30 3.42 16.22 1.70
N LEU A 31 2.48 15.62 0.96
CA LEU A 31 1.34 16.34 0.39
C LEU A 31 0.37 16.85 1.48
N SER A 32 0.19 16.08 2.56
CA SER A 32 -0.68 16.49 3.70
C SER A 32 -0.12 17.69 4.48
N GLN A 33 1.21 17.82 4.60
CA GLN A 33 1.84 18.95 5.31
C GLN A 33 1.91 20.23 4.45
N GLY A 34 1.97 20.12 3.12
CA GLY A 34 2.01 21.27 2.21
C GLY A 34 0.68 22.05 2.10
N LEU A 35 -0.45 21.41 2.43
CA LEU A 35 -1.78 22.04 2.38
C LEU A 35 -2.22 22.70 3.69
N LYS A 36 -1.50 22.47 4.80
CA LYS A 36 -1.85 23.04 6.12
C LYS A 36 -1.44 24.50 6.34
N ASN A 37 -0.71 25.11 5.39
CA ASN A 37 -0.16 26.47 5.53
C ASN A 37 -0.78 27.53 4.60
N LYS A 38 -1.95 27.27 4.01
CA LYS A 38 -2.72 28.29 3.29
C LYS A 38 -3.97 28.63 4.08
N ASN A 39 -3.80 29.48 5.09
CA ASN A 39 -4.90 30.19 5.73
C ASN A 39 -5.39 31.27 4.77
N LEU A 40 -6.67 31.17 4.42
CA LEU A 40 -7.67 32.23 4.25
C LEU A 40 -7.16 33.57 3.71
N ASP A 41 -7.38 33.80 2.42
CA ASP A 41 -7.99 35.00 1.82
C ASP A 41 -7.69 34.96 0.32
N CYS A 42 -8.64 35.44 -0.50
CA CYS A 42 -8.69 35.35 -1.97
C CYS A 42 -9.32 34.04 -2.46
N ILE A 43 -10.63 34.06 -2.69
CA ILE A 43 -11.29 33.84 -3.99
C ILE A 43 -12.78 34.08 -3.72
N LEU A 44 -13.14 35.35 -3.63
CA LEU A 44 -14.49 35.79 -3.94
C LEU A 44 -14.39 36.55 -5.26
N LEU A 45 -15.24 36.14 -6.20
CA LEU A 45 -15.63 36.87 -7.39
C LEU A 45 -14.56 37.03 -8.48
N GLU A 46 -14.48 36.05 -9.37
CA GLU A 46 -14.38 36.38 -10.79
C GLU A 46 -15.40 35.57 -11.58
N GLN A 47 -16.17 36.31 -12.35
CA GLN A 47 -17.45 35.95 -12.92
C GLN A 47 -17.30 35.92 -14.44
N LEU A 48 -18.08 35.04 -15.10
CA LEU A 48 -18.70 35.21 -16.44
C LEU A 48 -18.07 34.53 -17.69
N VAL A 49 -18.91 33.60 -18.23
CA VAL A 49 -19.25 33.35 -19.66
C VAL A 49 -18.57 32.16 -20.37
N PRO A 50 -19.33 31.40 -21.19
CA PRO A 50 -19.25 29.94 -21.27
C PRO A 50 -18.47 29.45 -22.49
N LYS A 51 -17.76 28.34 -22.36
CA LYS A 51 -17.30 27.57 -23.51
C LYS A 51 -18.07 26.26 -23.59
N ALA A 52 -18.96 26.21 -24.57
CA ALA A 52 -19.74 25.03 -24.91
C ALA A 52 -18.82 23.81 -25.03
N THR A 53 -19.02 22.84 -24.16
CA THR A 53 -18.48 21.49 -24.30
C THR A 53 -19.68 20.57 -24.48
N LEU A 54 -19.69 19.85 -25.61
CA LEU A 54 -20.77 19.00 -26.06
C LEU A 54 -21.07 17.86 -25.07
N PRO A 55 -22.31 17.33 -25.04
CA PRO A 55 -22.73 16.35 -24.04
C PRO A 55 -22.09 14.98 -24.33
N VAL A 56 -21.21 14.52 -23.45
CA VAL A 56 -20.85 13.10 -23.35
C VAL A 56 -22.02 12.35 -22.73
N SER A 57 -22.84 11.73 -23.58
CA SER A 57 -23.82 10.72 -23.20
C SER A 57 -23.11 9.48 -22.68
N VAL A 58 -23.39 9.07 -21.44
CA VAL A 58 -22.87 7.82 -20.87
C VAL A 58 -23.66 6.64 -21.45
N HIS A 59 -23.20 6.18 -22.62
CA HIS A 59 -23.28 4.77 -23.01
C HIS A 59 -21.92 4.12 -22.68
N PRO A 60 -21.85 2.79 -22.47
CA PRO A 60 -20.59 2.10 -22.17
C PRO A 60 -19.69 2.09 -23.40
N GLU A 61 -19.00 3.20 -23.64
CA GLU A 61 -18.12 3.43 -24.77
C GLU A 61 -16.83 4.09 -24.26
N VAL A 62 -15.71 3.43 -24.57
CA VAL A 62 -14.30 3.80 -24.32
C VAL A 62 -14.11 5.12 -23.57
N ALA A 63 -13.72 5.05 -22.30
CA ALA A 63 -13.27 6.22 -21.56
C ALA A 63 -12.11 6.86 -22.33
N GLY A 64 -12.38 8.00 -22.99
CA GLY A 64 -11.36 8.77 -23.67
C GLY A 64 -10.25 9.16 -22.69
N SER A 65 -9.03 9.34 -23.19
CA SER A 65 -7.92 9.85 -22.39
C SER A 65 -8.36 11.13 -21.67
N VAL A 66 -8.33 11.11 -20.34
CA VAL A 66 -8.80 12.23 -19.52
C VAL A 66 -7.83 13.40 -19.68
N ASP A 67 -8.37 14.60 -19.90
CA ASP A 67 -7.58 15.83 -19.95
C ASP A 67 -7.10 16.18 -18.53
N MET A 68 -5.80 15.97 -18.28
CA MET A 68 -5.16 16.20 -16.98
C MET A 68 -4.88 17.68 -16.70
N SER A 69 -5.13 18.58 -17.66
CA SER A 69 -4.97 20.04 -17.45
C SER A 69 -6.16 20.68 -16.73
N GLN A 70 -7.30 19.98 -16.70
CA GLN A 70 -8.52 20.43 -16.01
C GLN A 70 -8.64 19.79 -14.62
N PRO A 71 -9.35 20.43 -13.69
CA PRO A 71 -9.66 19.80 -12.40
C PRO A 71 -10.47 18.52 -12.62
N LEU A 72 -10.01 17.43 -12.01
CA LEU A 72 -10.68 16.13 -12.01
C LEU A 72 -11.53 15.96 -10.75
N TYR A 73 -12.61 15.21 -10.88
CA TYR A 73 -13.41 14.76 -9.75
C TYR A 73 -12.69 13.65 -8.97
N TRP A 74 -12.62 13.76 -7.63
CA TRP A 74 -12.10 12.73 -6.75
C TRP A 74 -12.93 12.59 -5.48
N ASP A 75 -13.24 11.35 -5.09
CA ASP A 75 -13.86 11.02 -3.80
C ASP A 75 -12.76 10.87 -2.75
N ARG A 76 -12.59 11.88 -1.90
CA ARG A 76 -11.50 11.95 -0.91
C ARG A 76 -12.00 12.44 0.44
N LEU A 77 -11.49 11.83 1.52
CA LEU A 77 -11.92 12.15 2.88
C LEU A 77 -11.35 13.48 3.39
N ASP A 78 -10.16 13.85 2.91
CA ASP A 78 -9.44 15.09 3.25
C ASP A 78 -9.97 16.32 2.50
N THR A 79 -10.48 16.13 1.29
CA THR A 79 -11.11 17.19 0.48
C THR A 79 -12.59 16.90 0.30
N PRO A 80 -13.46 17.25 1.29
CA PRO A 80 -14.90 16.98 1.27
C PRO A 80 -15.63 17.57 0.05
N LEU A 81 -15.12 18.68 -0.47
CA LEU A 81 -15.71 19.45 -1.54
C LEU A 81 -14.75 19.42 -2.73
N PRO A 82 -15.02 18.58 -3.74
CA PRO A 82 -14.19 18.52 -4.94
C PRO A 82 -14.40 19.75 -5.82
N ASP A 83 -13.36 20.12 -6.57
CA ASP A 83 -13.36 21.31 -7.46
C ASP A 83 -14.35 21.20 -8.63
N ARG A 84 -14.75 19.96 -8.97
CA ARG A 84 -15.68 19.63 -10.05
C ARG A 84 -16.79 18.75 -9.50
N ALA A 85 -17.99 18.83 -10.08
CA ALA A 85 -19.10 17.92 -9.77
C ALA A 85 -18.90 16.55 -10.45
N TYR A 86 -19.48 15.50 -9.87
CA TYR A 86 -19.41 14.15 -10.43
C TYR A 86 -20.05 14.06 -11.82
N LYS A 87 -21.26 14.60 -11.98
CA LYS A 87 -21.94 14.66 -13.28
C LYS A 87 -21.72 16.00 -13.95
N GLU A 88 -21.06 15.98 -15.09
CA GLU A 88 -20.85 17.17 -15.93
C GLU A 88 -22.03 17.41 -16.88
N VAL A 89 -22.53 16.32 -17.48
CA VAL A 89 -23.63 16.36 -18.42
C VAL A 89 -24.92 16.08 -17.66
N LEU A 90 -25.73 17.13 -17.51
CA LEU A 90 -27.00 17.06 -16.78
C LEU A 90 -28.14 16.64 -17.69
N THR A 91 -28.91 15.66 -17.24
CA THR A 91 -30.17 15.24 -17.90
C THR A 91 -31.23 16.34 -17.77
N ALA A 92 -32.28 16.31 -18.57
CA ALA A 92 -33.39 17.27 -18.45
C ALA A 92 -33.99 17.31 -17.01
N ALA A 93 -34.10 16.15 -16.36
CA ALA A 93 -34.52 16.03 -14.96
C ALA A 93 -33.52 16.65 -13.98
N ASP A 94 -32.21 16.44 -14.19
CA ASP A 94 -31.18 17.04 -13.34
C ASP A 94 -31.17 18.58 -13.49
N LYS A 95 -31.40 19.09 -14.70
CA LYS A 95 -31.52 20.54 -14.97
C LYS A 95 -32.73 21.14 -14.25
N SER A 96 -33.88 20.47 -14.25
CA SER A 96 -35.05 20.96 -13.52
C SER A 96 -34.83 20.92 -12.00
N LEU A 97 -34.14 19.89 -11.48
CA LEU A 97 -33.73 19.83 -10.07
C LEU A 97 -32.76 20.97 -9.70
N LYS A 98 -31.79 21.28 -10.57
CA LYS A 98 -30.88 22.42 -10.38
C LYS A 98 -31.59 23.78 -10.42
N GLN A 99 -32.72 23.89 -11.13
CA GLN A 99 -33.56 25.08 -11.07
C GLN A 99 -34.31 25.17 -9.73
N LYS A 100 -34.87 24.05 -9.25
CA LYS A 100 -35.53 23.98 -7.93
C LYS A 100 -34.56 24.23 -6.76
N GLU A 101 -33.30 23.83 -6.90
CA GLU A 101 -32.24 24.04 -5.89
C GLU A 101 -32.04 25.51 -5.52
N LYS A 102 -32.32 26.44 -6.46
CA LYS A 102 -32.22 27.89 -6.22
C LYS A 102 -33.33 28.45 -5.31
N GLY A 103 -34.42 27.70 -5.12
CA GLY A 103 -35.52 28.05 -4.24
C GLY A 103 -35.32 27.58 -2.79
N PRO A 104 -36.36 27.67 -1.94
CA PRO A 104 -36.28 27.21 -0.55
C PRO A 104 -36.22 25.67 -0.45
N TRP A 105 -35.21 25.16 0.25
CA TRP A 105 -34.96 23.71 0.40
C TRP A 105 -36.01 22.97 1.26
N SER A 106 -36.91 23.71 1.89
CA SER A 106 -38.09 23.21 2.60
C SER A 106 -39.10 22.56 1.64
N GLN A 107 -39.14 23.00 0.37
CA GLN A 107 -40.08 22.51 -0.64
C GLN A 107 -39.56 21.27 -1.40
N LEU A 108 -38.29 20.90 -1.22
CA LEU A 108 -37.70 19.73 -1.86
C LEU A 108 -38.04 18.45 -1.10
N SER A 109 -38.46 17.42 -1.84
CA SER A 109 -38.65 16.08 -1.28
C SER A 109 -37.32 15.46 -0.85
N LYS A 110 -37.38 14.41 -0.03
CA LYS A 110 -36.18 13.70 0.44
C LYS A 110 -35.43 13.06 -0.74
N GLU A 111 -36.18 12.54 -1.70
CA GLU A 111 -35.67 11.90 -2.92
C GLU A 111 -34.99 12.91 -3.82
N GLU A 112 -35.56 14.12 -3.99
CA GLU A 112 -34.95 15.21 -4.76
C GLU A 112 -33.62 15.67 -4.15
N LYS A 113 -33.52 15.71 -2.81
CA LYS A 113 -32.27 16.02 -2.11
C LYS A 113 -31.20 14.95 -2.34
N ILE A 114 -31.58 13.67 -2.30
CA ILE A 114 -30.66 12.56 -2.60
C ILE A 114 -30.23 12.59 -4.07
N ALA A 115 -31.14 12.91 -4.99
CA ALA A 115 -30.81 13.07 -6.40
C ALA A 115 -29.81 14.20 -6.63
N LEU A 116 -30.01 15.37 -6.02
CA LEU A 116 -29.05 16.49 -6.05
C LEU A 116 -27.67 16.10 -5.48
N TYR A 117 -27.66 15.31 -4.41
CA TYR A 117 -26.43 14.77 -3.85
C TYR A 117 -25.70 13.88 -4.86
N ARG A 118 -26.39 12.94 -5.50
CA ARG A 118 -25.80 12.01 -6.51
C ARG A 118 -25.42 12.68 -7.83
N VAL A 119 -25.88 13.90 -8.09
CA VAL A 119 -25.41 14.73 -9.21
C VAL A 119 -24.05 15.34 -8.88
N THR A 120 -23.86 15.78 -7.63
CA THR A 120 -22.64 16.48 -7.20
C THR A 120 -21.55 15.50 -6.77
N PHE A 121 -21.92 14.46 -6.02
CA PHE A 121 -21.03 13.47 -5.44
C PHE A 121 -21.35 12.06 -5.93
N ARG A 122 -20.31 11.27 -6.17
CA ARG A 122 -20.45 9.87 -6.56
C ARG A 122 -20.75 8.99 -5.34
N GLN A 123 -19.90 9.06 -4.31
CA GLN A 123 -19.97 8.19 -3.13
C GLN A 123 -20.33 8.98 -1.88
N THR A 124 -21.01 8.32 -0.94
CA THR A 124 -21.22 8.88 0.41
C THR A 124 -19.99 8.65 1.29
N TYR A 125 -19.87 9.41 2.37
CA TYR A 125 -18.80 9.19 3.37
C TYR A 125 -18.79 7.79 3.96
N ALA A 126 -19.96 7.16 4.11
CA ALA A 126 -20.05 5.78 4.59
C ALA A 126 -19.52 4.78 3.54
N GLU A 127 -19.85 4.99 2.26
CA GLU A 127 -19.34 4.19 1.14
C GLU A 127 -17.82 4.34 1.00
N MET A 128 -17.29 5.57 1.08
CA MET A 128 -15.84 5.83 1.01
C MET A 128 -15.05 5.20 2.18
N LYS A 129 -15.67 5.11 3.37
CA LYS A 129 -15.02 4.54 4.56
C LYS A 129 -15.15 3.02 4.66
N GLN A 130 -15.86 2.37 3.73
CA GLN A 130 -16.08 0.94 3.76
C GLN A 130 -14.74 0.18 3.71
N PRO A 131 -14.42 -0.68 4.70
CA PRO A 131 -13.16 -1.40 4.71
C PRO A 131 -13.12 -2.48 3.61
N SER A 132 -11.99 -2.62 2.92
CA SER A 132 -11.76 -3.70 1.96
C SER A 132 -11.19 -4.94 2.64
N ALA A 133 -11.52 -6.12 2.11
CA ALA A 133 -10.97 -7.40 2.58
C ALA A 133 -9.67 -7.81 1.85
N GLU A 134 -9.05 -6.89 1.11
CA GLU A 134 -7.87 -7.14 0.26
C GLU A 134 -6.65 -7.60 1.06
N TRP A 135 -6.54 -7.19 2.33
CA TRP A 135 -5.44 -7.66 3.18
C TRP A 135 -5.40 -9.20 3.31
N LYS A 136 -6.55 -9.87 3.20
CA LYS A 136 -6.61 -11.35 3.26
C LYS A 136 -5.96 -11.99 2.05
N THR A 137 -6.18 -11.44 0.86
CA THR A 137 -5.56 -11.97 -0.37
C THR A 137 -4.06 -11.66 -0.41
N VAL A 138 -3.66 -10.47 0.06
CA VAL A 138 -2.24 -10.11 0.22
C VAL A 138 -1.53 -11.08 1.16
N MET A 139 -2.08 -11.29 2.37
CA MET A 139 -1.49 -12.23 3.33
C MET A 139 -1.47 -13.67 2.80
N GLY A 140 -2.54 -14.11 2.12
CA GLY A 140 -2.59 -15.41 1.47
C GLY A 140 -1.47 -15.59 0.42
N GLY A 141 -1.26 -14.58 -0.42
CA GLY A 141 -0.18 -14.57 -1.41
C GLY A 141 1.21 -14.66 -0.75
N VAL A 142 1.46 -13.88 0.31
CA VAL A 142 2.74 -13.92 1.04
C VAL A 142 3.02 -15.31 1.58
N PHE A 143 2.07 -15.93 2.28
CA PHE A 143 2.27 -17.28 2.84
C PHE A 143 2.43 -18.35 1.76
N PHE A 144 1.72 -18.22 0.64
CA PHE A 144 1.86 -19.13 -0.49
C PHE A 144 3.29 -19.10 -1.06
N PHE A 145 3.86 -17.91 -1.31
CA PHE A 145 5.22 -17.79 -1.83
C PHE A 145 6.30 -18.18 -0.81
N LEU A 146 6.10 -17.91 0.48
CA LEU A 146 6.99 -18.40 1.54
C LEU A 146 6.99 -19.93 1.61
N GLY A 147 5.80 -20.56 1.56
CA GLY A 147 5.67 -22.01 1.52
C GLY A 147 6.32 -22.62 0.29
N PHE A 148 6.09 -22.03 -0.89
CA PHE A 148 6.71 -22.47 -2.13
C PHE A 148 8.24 -22.35 -2.11
N THR A 149 8.77 -21.24 -1.59
CA THR A 149 10.21 -21.05 -1.42
C THR A 149 10.80 -22.12 -0.49
N GLY A 150 10.12 -22.45 0.60
CA GLY A 150 10.51 -23.54 1.51
C GLY A 150 10.61 -24.90 0.81
N LEU A 151 9.66 -25.22 -0.07
CA LEU A 151 9.69 -26.45 -0.88
C LEU A 151 10.90 -26.49 -1.83
N VAL A 152 11.23 -25.37 -2.46
CA VAL A 152 12.40 -25.27 -3.34
C VAL A 152 13.71 -25.47 -2.56
N VAL A 153 13.84 -24.87 -1.38
CA VAL A 153 15.02 -25.05 -0.51
C VAL A 153 15.14 -26.49 -0.04
N TRP A 154 14.02 -27.13 0.32
CA TRP A 154 14.02 -28.54 0.70
C TRP A 154 14.48 -29.45 -0.45
N TRP A 155 13.99 -29.21 -1.67
CA TRP A 155 14.42 -29.95 -2.85
C TRP A 155 15.92 -29.76 -3.14
N GLN A 156 16.44 -28.53 -3.03
CA GLN A 156 17.87 -28.25 -3.16
C GLN A 156 18.68 -29.01 -2.10
N ALA A 157 18.18 -29.08 -0.86
CA ALA A 157 18.83 -29.82 0.23
C ALA A 157 18.86 -31.33 0.04
N ALA A 158 17.85 -31.90 -0.61
CA ALA A 158 17.78 -33.34 -0.85
C ALA A 158 18.63 -33.80 -2.05
N TYR A 159 18.69 -33.00 -3.13
CA TYR A 159 19.25 -33.47 -4.42
C TYR A 159 20.45 -32.68 -4.94
N VAL A 160 20.66 -31.44 -4.48
CA VAL A 160 21.68 -30.54 -5.06
C VAL A 160 22.89 -30.39 -4.14
N TYR A 161 22.68 -30.29 -2.82
CA TYR A 161 23.79 -30.09 -1.90
C TYR A 161 24.59 -31.39 -1.67
N PRO A 162 25.94 -31.33 -1.73
CA PRO A 162 26.79 -32.48 -1.43
C PRO A 162 26.72 -32.84 0.05
N GLU A 163 27.24 -34.02 0.39
CA GLU A 163 27.33 -34.47 1.77
C GLU A 163 28.09 -33.46 2.64
N ARG A 164 27.61 -33.25 3.87
CA ARG A 164 28.23 -32.32 4.82
C ARG A 164 29.66 -32.78 5.12
N PRO A 165 30.64 -31.86 5.21
CA PRO A 165 32.01 -32.26 5.45
C PRO A 165 32.15 -32.91 6.82
N ARG A 166 33.14 -33.81 6.95
CA ARG A 166 33.48 -34.56 8.18
C ARG A 166 33.53 -33.69 9.44
N THR A 167 33.85 -32.40 9.34
CA THR A 167 33.92 -31.50 10.50
C THR A 167 32.56 -31.25 11.18
N PHE A 168 31.45 -31.59 10.53
CA PHE A 168 30.10 -31.50 11.10
C PHE A 168 29.63 -32.80 11.77
N THR A 169 30.47 -33.83 11.87
CA THR A 169 30.15 -34.99 12.72
C THR A 169 30.18 -34.59 14.18
N ASP A 170 29.37 -35.24 15.01
CA ASP A 170 29.21 -34.83 16.40
C ASP A 170 30.49 -35.06 17.23
N GLU A 171 31.28 -36.07 16.89
CA GLU A 171 32.60 -36.30 17.48
C GLU A 171 33.57 -35.15 17.17
N TRP A 172 33.62 -34.69 15.91
CA TRP A 172 34.49 -33.57 15.53
C TRP A 172 34.02 -32.27 16.17
N LYS A 173 32.70 -32.01 16.21
CA LYS A 173 32.15 -30.86 16.93
C LYS A 173 32.53 -30.88 18.40
N ALA A 174 32.45 -32.03 19.08
CA ALA A 174 32.82 -32.16 20.48
C ALA A 174 34.32 -31.92 20.70
N LYS A 175 35.19 -32.47 19.84
CA LYS A 175 36.64 -32.23 19.88
C LYS A 175 36.99 -30.76 19.60
N GLN A 176 36.33 -30.15 18.63
CA GLN A 176 36.49 -28.74 18.29
C GLN A 176 36.00 -27.84 19.41
N LEU A 177 34.85 -28.16 20.01
CA LEU A 177 34.29 -27.48 21.19
C LEU A 177 35.28 -27.52 22.35
N LYS A 178 35.80 -28.71 22.69
CA LYS A 178 36.82 -28.88 23.73
C LYS A 178 38.05 -28.03 23.45
N ARG A 179 38.59 -28.10 22.22
CA ARG A 179 39.74 -27.29 21.81
C ARG A 179 39.45 -25.79 21.94
N MET A 180 38.27 -25.33 21.57
CA MET A 180 37.86 -23.91 21.70
C MET A 180 37.79 -23.47 23.17
N LEU A 181 37.30 -24.34 24.05
CA LEU A 181 37.26 -24.09 25.50
C LEU A 181 38.66 -24.10 26.11
N ASP A 182 39.52 -25.03 25.70
CA ASP A 182 40.91 -25.13 26.15
C ASP A 182 41.72 -23.90 25.74
N MET A 183 41.51 -23.40 24.52
CA MET A 183 42.13 -22.16 24.02
C MET A 183 41.47 -20.88 24.53
N ARG A 184 40.43 -20.97 25.39
CA ARG A 184 39.74 -19.82 25.99
C ARG A 184 39.22 -18.82 24.95
N ILE A 185 38.56 -19.29 23.89
CA ILE A 185 38.09 -18.40 22.83
C ILE A 185 37.00 -17.42 23.32
N ASN A 186 37.23 -16.12 23.11
CA ASN A 186 36.37 -15.02 23.56
C ASN A 186 35.95 -15.14 25.04
N PRO A 187 36.89 -15.02 25.99
CA PRO A 187 36.68 -15.41 27.38
C PRO A 187 35.95 -14.38 28.24
N ILE A 188 35.77 -13.13 27.77
CA ILE A 188 35.17 -12.05 28.56
C ILE A 188 33.64 -12.10 28.45
N GLU A 189 33.09 -11.95 27.24
CA GLU A 189 31.64 -11.89 27.00
C GLU A 189 31.13 -13.01 26.10
N GLY A 190 32.04 -13.72 25.42
CA GLY A 190 31.71 -14.58 24.31
C GLY A 190 31.44 -16.03 24.67
N PHE A 191 32.24 -16.93 24.09
CA PHE A 191 31.97 -18.36 24.09
C PHE A 191 32.47 -19.02 25.37
N SER A 192 33.76 -18.88 25.66
CA SER A 192 34.39 -19.45 26.86
C SER A 192 33.89 -18.82 28.16
N SER A 193 33.39 -17.58 28.14
CA SER A 193 32.81 -16.94 29.34
C SER A 193 31.60 -17.70 29.89
N LYS A 194 30.86 -18.42 29.02
CA LYS A 194 29.65 -19.20 29.33
C LYS A 194 29.94 -20.62 29.80
N TRP A 195 31.21 -21.03 29.85
CA TRP A 195 31.60 -22.35 30.36
C TRP A 195 32.14 -22.22 31.78
N ASP A 196 31.64 -23.08 32.68
CA ASP A 196 32.15 -23.23 34.03
C ASP A 196 33.32 -24.22 34.01
N TYR A 197 34.54 -23.72 34.16
CA TYR A 197 35.75 -24.51 34.13
C TYR A 197 36.02 -25.26 35.43
N GLU A 198 35.42 -24.84 36.54
CA GLU A 198 35.55 -25.55 37.82
C GLU A 198 34.65 -26.78 37.84
N LYS A 199 33.43 -26.64 37.31
CA LYS A 199 32.43 -27.72 37.28
C LYS A 199 32.42 -28.55 36.00
N GLY A 200 33.11 -28.09 34.95
CA GLY A 200 33.16 -28.78 33.66
C GLY A 200 31.80 -28.84 32.96
N GLN A 201 30.98 -27.79 33.08
CA GLN A 201 29.65 -27.70 32.48
C GLN A 201 29.36 -26.29 31.96
N TRP A 202 28.31 -26.13 31.15
CA TRP A 202 27.83 -24.81 30.76
C TRP A 202 27.25 -24.08 31.99
N LYS A 203 27.54 -22.78 32.11
CA LYS A 203 27.00 -21.91 33.17
C LYS A 203 25.50 -21.69 33.02
#